data_AF-A0A956HID8-F1
#
_entry.id   AF-A0A956HID8-F1
#
_cell.length_a   1.000
_cell.length_b   1.000
_cell.length_c   1.000
_cell.angle_alpha   90.00
_cell.angle_beta   90.00
_cell.angle_gamma   90.00
#
_symmetry.space_group_name_H-M   'P 1'
#
loop_
_entity.id
_entity.type
_entity.pdbx_description
1 polymer ?
#
loop_
_entity_poly.entity_id
_entity_poly.type
_entity_poly.pdbx_seq_one_letter_code
_entity_poly.pdbx_strand_id
1 'polypeptide(L)'
;MVPSKLTLACALAPALTACALERTWADIEALSTTSTGDSETTDETDETTDTGTTTTEDSSSDVDPSSDSTSAGPTTTPTETTEPTTETTTDETDTETTEPDCGNGKVEGDEECDDGNQNNDDSCLNGCLKPYCGDGFFRPEDGEECDDGNQNDDDGCNSDCGRDRVVFVTSETYQGNLSSIVGATTACRAAAIIAGLENGDGFRPWLSDDASWPDMVFVHGKGRYTTVDGVVVADDWWDLTDGSLDAAITVDENGVLLGLEAVFTNTTATGVPVSVDDHCEGWTSVSAPNVTRFGWSTETDTAWTDGATAPCGSEARLYCFEQD
;
A
#
# COMPACT_ATOMS: atom_id res chain seq x y z
N MET A 1 -15.58 34.59 -15.00
CA MET A 1 -15.07 33.77 -16.11
C MET A 1 -15.16 32.31 -15.69
N VAL A 2 -15.96 31.51 -16.40
CA VAL A 2 -16.09 30.06 -16.17
C VAL A 2 -15.07 29.36 -17.07
N PRO A 3 -14.30 28.35 -16.62
CA PRO A 3 -13.45 27.59 -17.52
C PRO A 3 -14.32 26.76 -18.46
N SER A 4 -14.01 26.85 -19.75
CA SER A 4 -14.74 26.17 -20.82
C SER A 4 -14.51 24.66 -20.72
N LYS A 5 -15.60 23.88 -20.61
CA LYS A 5 -15.57 22.42 -20.74
C LYS A 5 -15.12 22.06 -22.16
N LEU A 6 -13.93 21.46 -22.28
CA LEU A 6 -13.49 20.85 -23.53
C LEU A 6 -14.25 19.52 -23.69
N THR A 7 -15.24 19.50 -24.56
CA THR A 7 -16.01 18.30 -24.89
C THR A 7 -15.24 17.52 -25.95
N LEU A 8 -14.71 16.35 -25.60
CA LEU A 8 -14.05 15.46 -26.55
C LEU A 8 -15.13 14.68 -27.32
N ALA A 9 -15.36 15.07 -28.57
CA ALA A 9 -16.21 14.32 -29.49
C ALA A 9 -15.32 13.36 -30.29
N CYS A 10 -15.31 12.08 -29.91
CA CYS A 10 -14.76 11.02 -30.76
C CYS A 10 -15.84 10.66 -31.80
N ALA A 11 -15.62 11.08 -33.05
CA ALA A 11 -16.49 10.71 -34.15
C ALA A 11 -16.16 9.29 -34.64
N LEU A 12 -17.19 8.44 -34.66
CA LEU A 12 -17.19 7.12 -35.26
C LEU A 12 -16.71 7.16 -36.73
N ALA A 13 -15.61 6.46 -37.03
CA ALA A 13 -15.29 5.97 -38.37
C ALA A 13 -14.51 4.65 -38.27
N PRO A 14 -14.84 3.61 -39.06
CA PRO A 14 -14.17 2.33 -39.03
C PRO A 14 -12.95 2.30 -39.95
N ALA A 15 -12.01 1.40 -39.62
CA ALA A 15 -10.80 0.99 -40.34
C ALA A 15 -9.48 1.66 -39.90
N LEU A 16 -8.74 0.90 -39.08
CA LEU A 16 -7.28 0.72 -39.10
C LEU A 16 -6.46 1.93 -39.58
N THR A 17 -6.02 2.77 -38.64
CA THR A 17 -4.75 3.49 -38.74
C THR A 17 -4.29 3.80 -37.32
N ALA A 18 -3.06 3.39 -37.01
CA ALA A 18 -2.39 3.57 -35.73
C ALA A 18 -2.47 5.03 -35.23
N CYS A 19 -2.83 5.20 -33.96
CA CYS A 19 -2.64 6.45 -33.25
C CYS A 19 -1.16 6.55 -32.84
N ALA A 20 -0.29 6.90 -33.78
CA ALA A 20 1.10 7.22 -33.49
C ALA A 20 1.18 8.56 -32.76
N LEU A 21 1.67 8.55 -31.52
CA LEU A 21 1.96 9.74 -30.73
C LEU A 21 3.31 10.32 -31.18
N GLU A 22 3.34 11.13 -32.24
CA GLU A 22 4.53 11.92 -32.57
C GLU A 22 4.60 13.15 -31.67
N ARG A 23 5.40 13.11 -30.60
CA ARG A 23 5.85 14.31 -29.90
C ARG A 23 7.13 14.80 -30.56
N THR A 24 7.04 15.87 -31.35
CA THR A 24 8.21 16.56 -31.91
C THR A 24 8.95 17.35 -30.82
N TRP A 25 10.27 17.19 -30.80
CA TRP A 25 11.24 17.81 -29.89
C TRP A 25 11.39 19.33 -30.14
N ALA A 26 10.39 20.14 -29.79
CA ALA A 26 10.46 21.59 -30.02
C ALA A 26 9.68 22.46 -29.02
N ASP A 27 9.61 22.09 -27.72
CA ASP A 27 9.05 22.99 -26.69
C ASP A 27 9.72 22.79 -25.31
N ILE A 28 11.06 22.80 -25.29
CA ILE A 28 11.81 23.11 -24.06
C ILE A 28 12.91 24.11 -24.44
N GLU A 29 12.51 25.33 -24.81
CA GLU A 29 13.40 26.48 -24.59
C GLU A 29 13.11 27.04 -23.21
N ALA A 30 14.12 26.88 -22.38
CA ALA A 30 14.19 27.28 -21.00
C ALA A 30 13.90 28.79 -20.84
N LEU A 31 13.03 29.07 -19.88
CA LEU A 31 13.23 30.15 -18.92
C LEU A 31 14.65 30.01 -18.32
N SER A 32 15.62 30.73 -18.89
CA SER A 32 16.87 31.04 -18.20
C SER A 32 17.53 32.25 -18.86
N THR A 33 17.29 33.42 -18.27
CA THR A 33 18.06 34.64 -18.53
C THR A 33 18.74 35.08 -17.25
N THR A 34 19.94 35.64 -17.41
CA THR A 34 20.89 36.20 -16.41
C THR A 34 21.87 35.16 -15.85
N SER A 35 23.19 35.36 -15.79
CA SER A 35 24.04 36.55 -15.88
C SER A 35 25.46 36.15 -16.32
N THR A 36 26.10 36.98 -17.14
CA THR A 36 27.51 36.92 -17.57
C THR A 36 28.50 37.35 -16.48
N GLY A 37 29.70 36.77 -16.50
CA GLY A 37 30.96 37.30 -15.95
C GLY A 37 31.75 36.21 -15.20
N ASP A 38 33.08 36.11 -15.24
CA ASP A 38 34.17 36.62 -16.08
C ASP A 38 35.42 35.79 -15.69
N SER A 39 36.31 35.56 -16.65
CA SER A 39 37.77 35.32 -16.55
C SER A 39 38.44 34.18 -15.74
N GLU A 40 39.24 33.44 -16.53
CA GLU A 40 40.68 33.13 -16.38
C GLU A 40 41.21 32.04 -15.40
N THR A 41 41.66 30.94 -16.04
CA THR A 41 42.96 30.22 -15.96
C THR A 41 43.64 29.98 -14.60
N THR A 42 43.98 28.73 -14.26
CA THR A 42 45.29 28.04 -14.50
C THR A 42 45.40 26.72 -13.72
N ASP A 43 45.96 25.70 -14.38
CA ASP A 43 46.96 24.69 -13.92
C ASP A 43 46.81 23.74 -12.72
N GLU A 44 47.30 22.51 -13.01
CA GLU A 44 48.11 21.57 -12.18
C GLU A 44 47.40 20.85 -11.01
N THR A 45 47.09 19.54 -11.15
CA THR A 45 47.88 18.34 -10.76
C THR A 45 47.95 18.03 -9.25
N ASP A 46 47.38 16.87 -8.93
CA ASP A 46 47.94 15.75 -8.15
C ASP A 46 48.03 15.72 -6.60
N GLU A 47 47.79 14.49 -6.14
CA GLU A 47 48.23 13.80 -4.92
C GLU A 47 47.84 14.21 -3.48
N THR A 48 47.06 13.30 -2.88
CA THR A 48 47.31 12.45 -1.68
C THR A 48 47.62 12.99 -0.26
N THR A 49 47.20 12.14 0.70
CA THR A 49 47.61 11.97 2.12
C THR A 49 47.04 12.95 3.15
N ASP A 50 46.18 12.52 4.09
CA ASP A 50 46.36 11.63 5.26
C ASP A 50 46.85 12.35 6.53
N THR A 51 46.32 11.88 7.66
CA THR A 51 46.71 12.04 9.06
C THR A 51 46.35 13.31 9.83
N GLY A 52 45.54 13.12 10.88
CA GLY A 52 46.10 13.21 12.24
C GLY A 52 45.50 14.21 13.22
N THR A 53 44.54 13.75 14.01
CA THR A 53 44.59 13.68 15.50
C THR A 53 44.59 14.96 16.37
N THR A 54 43.69 14.93 17.39
CA THR A 54 43.69 15.58 18.73
C THR A 54 43.48 17.11 18.82
N THR A 55 42.80 17.73 19.80
CA THR A 55 42.51 17.38 21.21
C THR A 55 41.46 18.36 21.81
N THR A 56 40.81 17.92 22.91
CA THR A 56 40.38 18.65 24.15
C THR A 56 39.21 19.66 24.19
N GLU A 57 38.18 19.24 24.94
CA GLU A 57 37.46 19.86 26.08
C GLU A 57 37.40 21.39 26.26
N ASP A 58 36.18 21.92 26.51
CA ASP A 58 35.86 22.66 27.74
C ASP A 58 34.32 22.74 27.99
N SER A 59 33.96 23.06 29.23
CA SER A 59 32.72 22.80 29.97
C SER A 59 31.83 24.04 30.19
N SER A 60 30.62 23.79 30.73
CA SER A 60 29.85 24.65 31.69
C SER A 60 29.16 25.91 31.13
N SER A 61 28.05 26.46 31.64
CA SER A 61 27.09 26.21 32.74
C SER A 61 25.91 27.22 32.59
N ASP A 62 24.93 27.18 33.52
CA ASP A 62 23.97 28.26 33.96
C ASP A 62 22.48 27.92 33.70
N VAL A 63 21.62 27.46 34.64
CA VAL A 63 21.00 27.92 35.94
C VAL A 63 19.96 29.08 35.88
N ASP A 64 18.68 28.72 36.16
CA ASP A 64 17.50 29.44 36.78
C ASP A 64 16.89 30.74 36.15
N PRO A 65 15.67 31.24 36.54
CA PRO A 65 14.66 30.73 37.49
C PRO A 65 13.15 30.82 37.12
N SER A 66 12.37 30.17 37.98
CA SER A 66 10.90 30.24 38.17
C SER A 66 10.36 31.64 38.54
N SER A 67 9.12 31.95 38.15
CA SER A 67 8.29 32.93 38.87
C SER A 67 6.78 32.65 38.76
N ASP A 68 6.18 32.66 39.94
CA ASP A 68 4.78 32.56 40.32
C ASP A 68 4.10 33.95 40.24
N SER A 69 2.80 34.03 39.95
CA SER A 69 2.00 35.23 40.22
C SER A 69 0.50 34.96 40.32
N THR A 70 0.03 35.23 41.53
CA THR A 70 -1.37 35.35 41.98
C THR A 70 -1.96 36.72 41.61
N SER A 71 -3.29 36.80 41.46
CA SER A 71 -4.04 38.06 41.57
C SER A 71 -5.48 37.85 42.02
N ALA A 72 -6.00 38.81 42.79
CA ALA A 72 -7.12 38.68 43.71
C ALA A 72 -8.27 39.68 43.46
N GLY A 73 -9.46 39.35 43.97
CA GLY A 73 -10.48 40.28 44.49
C GLY A 73 -11.92 40.07 43.97
N PRO A 74 -12.98 40.61 44.62
CA PRO A 74 -13.17 40.91 46.06
C PRO A 74 -14.56 40.51 46.66
N THR A 75 -14.58 40.38 48.00
CA THR A 75 -15.59 40.75 49.03
C THR A 75 -17.11 40.68 48.77
N THR A 76 -17.86 39.95 49.63
CA THR A 76 -18.89 40.48 50.58
C THR A 76 -19.51 39.40 51.47
N THR A 77 -19.63 39.71 52.77
CA THR A 77 -20.34 38.97 53.84
C THR A 77 -21.82 39.38 53.89
N PRO A 78 -22.78 38.52 54.30
CA PRO A 78 -23.33 38.57 55.67
C PRO A 78 -23.66 37.17 56.26
N THR A 79 -23.26 36.88 57.50
CA THR A 79 -24.10 36.85 58.74
C THR A 79 -24.82 35.51 59.02
N GLU A 80 -24.40 34.92 60.14
CA GLU A 80 -25.05 33.97 61.07
C GLU A 80 -26.37 33.29 60.69
N THR A 81 -26.45 31.97 60.90
CA THR A 81 -27.28 31.35 61.95
C THR A 81 -26.86 29.89 62.15
N THR A 82 -26.61 29.54 63.40
CA THR A 82 -26.30 28.22 63.94
C THR A 82 -27.56 27.36 64.07
N GLU A 83 -27.53 26.13 63.57
CA GLU A 83 -28.34 25.01 64.06
C GLU A 83 -27.45 23.76 64.17
N PRO A 84 -27.49 23.00 65.28
CA PRO A 84 -26.79 21.74 65.39
C PRO A 84 -27.70 20.63 64.87
N THR A 85 -27.47 20.15 63.65
CA THR A 85 -28.04 18.87 63.23
C THR A 85 -27.14 17.74 63.71
N THR A 86 -27.67 17.03 64.70
CA THR A 86 -27.17 15.78 65.28
C THR A 86 -26.62 14.84 64.21
N GLU A 87 -25.33 14.55 64.31
CA GLU A 87 -24.69 13.44 63.62
C GLU A 87 -25.37 12.14 64.04
N THR A 88 -26.13 11.56 63.13
CA THR A 88 -26.39 10.12 63.15
C THR A 88 -25.35 9.53 62.23
N THR A 89 -24.22 9.12 62.83
CA THR A 89 -23.25 8.23 62.20
C THR A 89 -23.93 6.86 62.11
N THR A 90 -24.76 6.68 61.08
CA THR A 90 -24.99 5.35 60.52
C THR A 90 -23.70 4.97 59.83
N ASP A 91 -22.89 4.23 60.56
CA ASP A 91 -21.84 3.36 60.07
C ASP A 91 -22.53 2.27 59.21
N GLU A 92 -23.06 2.69 58.07
CA GLU A 92 -23.32 1.77 56.98
C GLU A 92 -21.93 1.43 56.47
N THR A 93 -21.56 0.17 56.64
CA THR A 93 -20.49 -0.43 55.84
C THR A 93 -20.90 -0.24 54.40
N ASP A 94 -20.46 0.89 53.84
CA ASP A 94 -20.57 1.24 52.45
C ASP A 94 -19.74 0.18 51.75
N THR A 95 -20.43 -0.90 51.39
CA THR A 95 -19.92 -1.87 50.44
C THR A 95 -20.05 -1.12 49.12
N GLU A 96 -19.15 -0.16 48.94
CA GLU A 96 -18.94 0.57 47.71
C GLU A 96 -18.64 -0.51 46.69
N THR A 97 -19.71 -0.94 46.03
CA THR A 97 -19.58 -1.76 44.83
C THR A 97 -19.28 -0.70 43.80
N THR A 98 -18.02 -0.25 43.76
CA THR A 98 -17.53 0.69 42.76
C THR A 98 -17.94 0.10 41.42
N GLU A 99 -18.77 0.83 40.68
CA GLU A 99 -19.07 0.47 39.30
C GLU A 99 -17.72 0.38 38.57
N PRO A 100 -17.46 -0.67 37.76
CA PRO A 100 -16.24 -0.75 36.97
C PRO A 100 -16.06 0.54 36.18
N ASP A 101 -14.89 1.17 36.30
CA ASP A 101 -14.59 2.45 35.68
C ASP A 101 -13.42 2.30 34.70
N CYS A 102 -13.76 2.30 33.42
CA CYS A 102 -12.79 2.05 32.37
C CYS A 102 -11.77 3.19 32.22
N GLY A 103 -10.49 2.83 32.26
CA GLY A 103 -9.36 3.74 32.14
C GLY A 103 -8.77 4.16 33.48
N ASN A 104 -9.05 3.41 34.56
CA ASN A 104 -8.54 3.67 35.91
C ASN A 104 -7.25 2.88 36.22
N GLY A 105 -6.84 2.00 35.32
CA GLY A 105 -5.66 1.15 35.39
C GLY A 105 -5.90 -0.18 36.10
N LYS A 106 -7.15 -0.59 36.29
CA LYS A 106 -7.52 -1.85 36.94
C LYS A 106 -8.65 -2.52 36.19
N VAL A 107 -8.42 -3.78 35.83
CA VAL A 107 -9.47 -4.64 35.26
C VAL A 107 -10.48 -5.01 36.34
N GLU A 108 -11.71 -4.52 36.20
CA GLU A 108 -12.82 -4.70 37.13
C GLU A 108 -14.07 -5.24 36.42
N GLY A 109 -14.92 -5.99 37.12
CA GLY A 109 -16.17 -6.50 36.55
C GLY A 109 -15.98 -7.38 35.30
N ASP A 110 -16.57 -6.93 34.18
CA ASP A 110 -16.58 -7.61 32.87
C ASP A 110 -15.55 -7.00 31.87
N GLU A 111 -14.66 -6.13 32.33
CA GLU A 111 -13.60 -5.55 31.51
C GLU A 111 -12.60 -6.62 31.02
N GLU A 112 -12.19 -6.54 29.76
CA GLU A 112 -11.16 -7.43 29.19
C GLU A 112 -9.74 -6.88 29.39
N CYS A 113 -9.63 -5.57 29.55
CA CYS A 113 -8.41 -4.79 29.76
C CYS A 113 -8.75 -3.46 30.46
N ASP A 114 -7.73 -2.81 31.02
CA ASP A 114 -7.74 -1.40 31.43
C ASP A 114 -6.27 -0.95 31.54
N ASP A 115 -5.84 -0.01 30.70
CA ASP A 115 -4.47 0.50 30.69
C ASP A 115 -4.31 1.91 31.29
N GLY A 116 -5.34 2.38 32.00
CA GLY A 116 -5.28 3.58 32.82
C GLY A 116 -5.43 4.88 32.04
N ASN A 117 -6.00 4.83 30.83
CA ASN A 117 -6.23 6.01 30.03
C ASN A 117 -7.49 5.89 29.13
N GLN A 118 -7.77 6.89 28.28
CA GLN A 118 -8.92 6.91 27.37
C GLN A 118 -8.51 7.11 25.90
N ASN A 119 -7.46 6.41 25.50
CA ASN A 119 -6.99 6.32 24.13
C ASN A 119 -7.41 4.97 23.55
N ASN A 120 -7.90 4.93 22.30
CA ASN A 120 -8.23 3.66 21.64
C ASN A 120 -7.07 3.12 20.77
N ASP A 121 -6.03 3.93 20.57
CA ASP A 121 -4.87 3.61 19.73
C ASP A 121 -3.79 2.84 20.52
N ASP A 122 -4.16 2.20 21.62
CA ASP A 122 -3.28 1.39 22.45
C ASP A 122 -3.90 0.02 22.77
N SER A 123 -3.43 -0.61 23.84
CA SER A 123 -3.77 -1.99 24.17
C SER A 123 -5.20 -2.18 24.68
N CYS A 124 -5.94 -1.10 24.95
CA CYS A 124 -7.27 -1.17 25.50
C CYS A 124 -8.20 -0.09 24.94
N LEU A 125 -9.31 -0.49 24.35
CA LEU A 125 -10.33 0.46 23.90
C LEU A 125 -10.99 1.15 25.09
N ASN A 126 -11.53 2.35 24.87
CA ASN A 126 -12.31 3.13 25.86
C ASN A 126 -13.58 2.42 26.36
N GLY A 127 -13.94 1.29 25.75
CA GLY A 127 -15.00 0.38 26.22
C GLY A 127 -14.48 -0.78 27.09
N CYS A 128 -13.20 -0.76 27.46
CA CYS A 128 -12.50 -1.81 28.19
C CYS A 128 -12.59 -3.20 27.53
N LEU A 129 -12.55 -3.16 26.20
CA LEU A 129 -12.40 -4.32 25.33
C LEU A 129 -11.00 -4.30 24.75
N LYS A 130 -10.44 -5.48 24.51
CA LYS A 130 -9.20 -5.53 23.73
C LYS A 130 -9.47 -5.07 22.29
N PRO A 131 -8.50 -4.38 21.67
CA PRO A 131 -8.46 -4.19 20.23
C PRO A 131 -8.87 -5.43 19.45
N TYR A 132 -9.69 -5.26 18.43
CA TYR A 132 -10.08 -6.33 17.51
C TYR A 132 -10.29 -5.78 16.11
N CYS A 133 -10.17 -6.64 15.11
CA CYS A 133 -10.41 -6.23 13.73
C CYS A 133 -11.86 -5.79 13.50
N GLY A 134 -12.03 -4.60 12.93
CA GLY A 134 -13.34 -4.00 12.66
C GLY A 134 -13.86 -3.15 13.82
N ASP A 135 -12.99 -2.71 14.72
CA ASP A 135 -13.37 -1.83 15.84
C ASP A 135 -13.30 -0.34 15.50
N GLY A 136 -12.85 0.00 14.29
CA GLY A 136 -12.74 1.35 13.76
C GLY A 136 -11.38 2.01 14.00
N PHE A 137 -10.41 1.30 14.60
CA PHE A 137 -9.08 1.82 14.93
C PHE A 137 -7.98 1.03 14.24
N PHE A 138 -7.53 1.54 13.10
CA PHE A 138 -6.45 0.93 12.33
C PHE A 138 -5.10 0.96 13.08
N ARG A 139 -4.57 -0.23 13.41
CA ARG A 139 -3.30 -0.46 14.13
C ARG A 139 -2.31 -1.30 13.31
N PRO A 140 -1.53 -0.68 12.42
CA PRO A 140 -0.53 -1.40 11.62
C PRO A 140 0.60 -2.04 12.46
N GLU A 141 0.89 -1.52 13.64
CA GLU A 141 1.85 -2.09 14.60
C GLU A 141 1.43 -3.47 15.14
N ASP A 142 0.12 -3.74 15.17
CA ASP A 142 -0.46 -5.03 15.58
C ASP A 142 -0.69 -5.97 14.38
N GLY A 143 -0.31 -5.52 13.18
CA GLY A 143 -0.36 -6.31 11.95
C GLY A 143 -1.71 -6.29 11.23
N GLU A 144 -2.50 -5.23 11.44
CA GLU A 144 -3.64 -4.90 10.59
C GLU A 144 -3.14 -4.27 9.27
N GLU A 145 -3.75 -4.65 8.15
CA GLU A 145 -3.55 -4.02 6.83
C GLU A 145 -4.66 -2.99 6.52
N CYS A 146 -5.78 -3.11 7.21
CA CYS A 146 -6.95 -2.25 7.12
C CYS A 146 -7.76 -2.35 8.43
N ASP A 147 -8.63 -1.39 8.66
CA ASP A 147 -9.79 -1.51 9.57
C ASP A 147 -10.88 -0.61 9.00
N ASP A 148 -12.03 -1.19 8.66
CA ASP A 148 -13.14 -0.47 8.04
C ASP A 148 -14.33 -0.29 9.02
N GLY A 149 -14.10 -0.60 10.30
CA GLY A 149 -15.08 -0.51 11.37
C GLY A 149 -16.13 -1.62 11.38
N ASN A 150 -15.91 -2.72 10.64
CA ASN A 150 -16.80 -3.88 10.70
C ASN A 150 -16.07 -5.22 10.40
N GLN A 151 -16.80 -6.35 10.42
CA GLN A 151 -16.23 -7.71 10.25
C GLN A 151 -16.78 -8.43 9.01
N ASN A 152 -17.25 -7.67 8.02
CA ASN A 152 -17.75 -8.21 6.78
C ASN A 152 -16.58 -8.43 5.82
N ASP A 153 -16.37 -9.65 5.36
CA ASP A 153 -15.22 -9.90 4.51
C ASP A 153 -15.33 -9.22 3.13
N ASP A 154 -16.53 -8.91 2.64
CA ASP A 154 -16.80 -8.53 1.23
C ASP A 154 -16.79 -7.00 0.94
N ASP A 155 -16.13 -6.19 1.76
CA ASP A 155 -16.00 -4.73 1.57
C ASP A 155 -14.55 -4.22 1.47
N GLY A 156 -13.59 -5.12 1.29
CA GLY A 156 -12.18 -4.81 1.04
C GLY A 156 -11.29 -4.90 2.28
N CYS A 157 -11.86 -5.12 3.46
CA CYS A 157 -11.14 -5.46 4.67
C CYS A 157 -11.73 -6.70 5.31
N ASN A 158 -11.00 -7.83 5.28
CA ASN A 158 -11.53 -9.05 5.88
C ASN A 158 -11.52 -9.01 7.42
N SER A 159 -12.24 -9.94 8.04
CA SER A 159 -12.38 -10.06 9.49
C SER A 159 -11.07 -10.38 10.25
N ASP A 160 -9.99 -10.66 9.53
CA ASP A 160 -8.62 -10.80 10.05
C ASP A 160 -7.74 -9.56 9.74
N CYS A 161 -8.37 -8.47 9.30
CA CYS A 161 -7.78 -7.17 8.94
C CYS A 161 -6.75 -7.29 7.81
N GLY A 162 -6.99 -8.23 6.90
CA GLY A 162 -6.31 -8.36 5.61
C GLY A 162 -7.02 -7.52 4.56
N ARG A 163 -6.25 -6.68 3.85
CA ARG A 163 -6.79 -5.86 2.77
C ARG A 163 -6.88 -6.67 1.48
N ASP A 164 -8.04 -6.67 0.86
CA ASP A 164 -8.19 -7.28 -0.46
C ASP A 164 -7.30 -6.58 -1.50
N ARG A 165 -6.75 -7.37 -2.42
CA ARG A 165 -5.87 -6.91 -3.50
C ARG A 165 -6.49 -7.25 -4.83
N VAL A 166 -6.63 -6.24 -5.67
CA VAL A 166 -7.21 -6.43 -7.00
C VAL A 166 -6.21 -7.12 -7.93
N VAL A 167 -6.71 -8.08 -8.71
CA VAL A 167 -5.97 -8.78 -9.75
C VAL A 167 -6.72 -8.74 -11.09
N PHE A 168 -6.01 -8.57 -12.19
CA PHE A 168 -6.62 -8.56 -13.52
C PHE A 168 -5.65 -9.04 -14.61
N VAL A 169 -6.21 -9.34 -15.78
CA VAL A 169 -5.46 -9.57 -17.02
C VAL A 169 -5.53 -8.32 -17.89
N THR A 170 -4.42 -7.74 -18.32
CA THR A 170 -4.45 -6.49 -19.12
C THR A 170 -5.36 -6.58 -20.34
N SER A 171 -6.14 -5.52 -20.62
CA SER A 171 -6.98 -5.40 -21.82
C SER A 171 -6.17 -5.33 -23.12
N GLU A 172 -4.95 -4.80 -23.04
CA GLU A 172 -3.96 -4.75 -24.12
C GLU A 172 -3.08 -6.01 -24.17
N THR A 173 -2.56 -6.31 -25.36
CA THR A 173 -1.59 -7.40 -25.59
C THR A 173 -0.21 -6.83 -25.86
N TYR A 174 0.81 -7.59 -25.47
CA TYR A 174 2.21 -7.25 -25.59
C TYR A 174 2.99 -8.36 -26.28
N GLN A 175 4.21 -8.05 -26.73
CA GLN A 175 5.22 -9.05 -27.11
C GLN A 175 6.28 -9.16 -26.00
N GLY A 176 7.19 -10.12 -26.11
CA GLY A 176 8.23 -10.39 -25.10
C GLY A 176 9.25 -9.26 -24.87
N ASN A 177 9.25 -8.21 -25.69
CA ASN A 177 10.00 -6.98 -25.42
C ASN A 177 9.10 -5.97 -24.69
N LEU A 178 9.09 -6.06 -23.36
CA LEU A 178 8.45 -5.14 -22.44
C LEU A 178 9.41 -4.03 -21.98
N SER A 179 10.55 -3.86 -22.65
CA SER A 179 11.69 -3.01 -22.24
C SER A 179 12.42 -3.45 -20.95
N SER A 180 11.75 -4.13 -20.02
CA SER A 180 12.27 -4.89 -18.86
C SER A 180 11.09 -5.32 -17.97
N ILE A 181 11.37 -5.98 -16.83
CA ILE A 181 10.38 -6.16 -15.75
C ILE A 181 9.78 -4.82 -15.26
N VAL A 182 10.56 -3.74 -15.30
CA VAL A 182 10.09 -2.39 -14.94
C VAL A 182 9.11 -1.86 -15.98
N GLY A 183 9.31 -2.17 -17.26
CA GLY A 183 8.36 -1.80 -18.30
C GLY A 183 7.06 -2.60 -18.22
N ALA A 184 7.12 -3.88 -17.86
CA ALA A 184 5.94 -4.69 -17.53
C ALA A 184 5.17 -4.11 -16.33
N THR A 185 5.89 -3.68 -15.28
CA THR A 185 5.32 -2.96 -14.13
C THR A 185 4.64 -1.66 -14.55
N THR A 186 5.28 -0.89 -15.45
CA THR A 186 4.71 0.35 -15.99
C THR A 186 3.42 0.08 -16.76
N ALA A 187 3.35 -1.02 -17.50
CA ALA A 187 2.15 -1.43 -18.22
C ALA A 187 0.99 -1.75 -17.26
N CYS A 188 1.22 -2.56 -16.22
CA CYS A 188 0.20 -2.87 -15.21
C CYS A 188 -0.32 -1.61 -14.50
N ARG A 189 0.58 -0.74 -14.05
CA ARG A 189 0.21 0.51 -13.38
C ARG A 189 -0.57 1.44 -14.31
N ALA A 190 -0.13 1.56 -15.57
CA ALA A 190 -0.82 2.39 -16.54
C ALA A 190 -2.26 1.89 -16.80
N ALA A 191 -2.45 0.59 -16.94
CA ALA A 191 -3.77 -0.02 -17.09
C ALA A 191 -4.67 0.32 -15.88
N ALA A 192 -4.20 0.05 -14.66
CA ALA A 192 -4.95 0.33 -13.44
C ALA A 192 -5.30 1.81 -13.26
N ILE A 193 -4.33 2.71 -13.47
CA ILE A 193 -4.54 4.17 -13.36
C ILE A 193 -5.55 4.67 -14.40
N ILE A 194 -5.49 4.17 -15.64
CA ILE A 194 -6.41 4.57 -16.71
C ILE A 194 -7.82 4.06 -16.45
N ALA A 195 -7.96 2.84 -15.89
CA ALA A 195 -9.24 2.29 -15.47
C ALA A 195 -9.82 2.96 -14.21
N GLY A 196 -8.98 3.66 -13.45
CA GLY A 196 -9.39 4.35 -12.21
C GLY A 196 -9.50 3.41 -11.02
N LEU A 197 -8.71 2.33 -10.99
CA LEU A 197 -8.59 1.45 -9.84
C LEU A 197 -7.89 2.18 -8.69
N GLU A 198 -8.27 1.84 -7.45
CA GLU A 198 -7.57 2.30 -6.26
C GLU A 198 -6.12 1.78 -6.27
N ASN A 199 -5.21 2.55 -5.65
CA ASN A 199 -3.77 2.26 -5.64
C ASN A 199 -3.20 1.89 -7.02
N GLY A 200 -3.63 2.58 -8.09
CA GLY A 200 -3.23 2.23 -9.46
C GLY A 200 -1.72 2.23 -9.71
N ASP A 201 -0.92 2.94 -8.92
CA ASP A 201 0.54 2.89 -8.96
C ASP A 201 1.16 1.73 -8.14
N GLY A 202 0.36 1.01 -7.37
CA GLY A 202 0.70 -0.16 -6.57
C GLY A 202 0.74 -1.49 -7.33
N PHE A 203 0.44 -1.50 -8.64
CA PHE A 203 0.39 -2.76 -9.40
C PHE A 203 1.77 -3.26 -9.83
N ARG A 204 1.95 -4.59 -9.77
CA ARG A 204 3.11 -5.33 -10.30
C ARG A 204 2.66 -6.51 -11.17
N PRO A 205 3.48 -6.92 -12.15
CA PRO A 205 3.16 -8.04 -12.99
C PRO A 205 3.52 -9.36 -12.29
N TRP A 206 2.69 -10.39 -12.45
CA TRP A 206 3.09 -11.75 -12.13
C TRP A 206 4.01 -12.28 -13.24
N LEU A 207 5.28 -11.90 -13.13
CA LEU A 207 6.26 -12.07 -14.19
C LEU A 207 7.65 -12.25 -13.57
N SER A 208 8.40 -13.25 -14.02
CA SER A 208 9.74 -13.55 -13.53
C SER A 208 10.82 -13.37 -14.59
N ASP A 209 11.98 -12.88 -14.18
CA ASP A 209 13.24 -12.99 -14.91
C ASP A 209 14.31 -13.68 -14.03
N ASP A 210 15.58 -13.56 -14.41
CA ASP A 210 16.71 -14.11 -13.67
C ASP A 210 17.11 -13.29 -12.43
N ALA A 211 16.50 -12.13 -12.22
CA ALA A 211 16.82 -11.21 -11.14
C ALA A 211 15.66 -10.95 -10.17
N SER A 212 14.42 -11.19 -10.59
CA SER A 212 13.21 -10.84 -9.84
C SER A 212 12.05 -11.77 -10.16
N TRP A 213 11.23 -12.06 -9.15
CA TRP A 213 10.03 -12.91 -9.27
C TRP A 213 9.01 -12.58 -8.18
N PRO A 214 7.71 -12.92 -8.36
CA PRO A 214 6.64 -12.57 -7.43
C PRO A 214 6.92 -12.92 -5.96
N ASP A 215 7.31 -14.16 -5.64
CA ASP A 215 7.59 -14.58 -4.24
C ASP A 215 8.72 -13.77 -3.55
N MET A 216 9.58 -13.09 -4.32
CA MET A 216 10.62 -12.22 -3.76
C MET A 216 10.16 -10.77 -3.59
N VAL A 217 9.28 -10.28 -4.46
CA VAL A 217 9.01 -8.83 -4.58
C VAL A 217 7.58 -8.43 -4.26
N PHE A 218 6.68 -9.41 -4.08
CA PHE A 218 5.29 -9.15 -3.73
C PHE A 218 5.11 -9.03 -2.22
N VAL A 219 4.07 -8.31 -1.80
CA VAL A 219 3.64 -8.27 -0.40
C VAL A 219 2.81 -9.53 -0.11
N HIS A 220 3.24 -10.31 0.89
CA HIS A 220 2.54 -11.53 1.31
C HIS A 220 1.55 -11.18 2.43
N GLY A 221 0.50 -10.44 2.04
CA GLY A 221 -0.53 -10.00 2.97
C GLY A 221 -1.54 -11.08 3.36
N LYS A 222 -2.37 -10.76 4.36
CA LYS A 222 -3.45 -11.64 4.87
C LYS A 222 -4.77 -11.48 4.11
N GLY A 223 -4.88 -10.49 3.25
CA GLY A 223 -6.10 -10.21 2.50
C GLY A 223 -6.20 -11.02 1.21
N ARG A 224 -7.41 -11.08 0.67
CA ARG A 224 -7.75 -11.92 -0.48
C ARG A 224 -7.26 -11.29 -1.77
N TYR A 225 -7.11 -12.10 -2.81
CA TYR A 225 -6.94 -11.64 -4.18
C TYR A 225 -8.29 -11.69 -4.87
N THR A 226 -8.77 -10.55 -5.38
CA THR A 226 -10.08 -10.45 -6.02
C THR A 226 -9.97 -9.89 -7.44
N THR A 227 -10.78 -10.39 -8.36
CA THR A 227 -10.91 -9.76 -9.68
C THR A 227 -11.60 -8.40 -9.56
N VAL A 228 -11.49 -7.57 -10.60
CA VAL A 228 -12.14 -6.24 -10.66
C VAL A 228 -13.66 -6.30 -10.45
N ASP A 229 -14.32 -7.43 -10.77
CA ASP A 229 -15.74 -7.67 -10.53
C ASP A 229 -16.06 -8.36 -9.18
N GLY A 230 -15.06 -8.51 -8.30
CA GLY A 230 -15.21 -8.98 -6.92
C GLY A 230 -15.20 -10.49 -6.75
N VAL A 231 -14.73 -11.26 -7.73
CA VAL A 231 -14.58 -12.71 -7.58
C VAL A 231 -13.30 -13.01 -6.84
N VAL A 232 -13.38 -13.77 -5.75
CA VAL A 232 -12.22 -14.24 -4.99
C VAL A 232 -11.44 -15.27 -5.83
N VAL A 233 -10.17 -14.95 -6.10
CA VAL A 233 -9.20 -15.77 -6.82
C VAL A 233 -8.41 -16.63 -5.85
N ALA A 234 -8.08 -16.07 -4.68
CA ALA A 234 -7.42 -16.75 -3.59
C ALA A 234 -7.68 -16.01 -2.27
N ASP A 235 -7.73 -16.73 -1.14
CA ASP A 235 -8.02 -16.17 0.18
C ASP A 235 -6.83 -15.40 0.79
N ASP A 236 -5.59 -15.79 0.47
CA ASP A 236 -4.36 -15.10 0.87
C ASP A 236 -3.17 -15.48 -0.06
N TRP A 237 -1.95 -15.07 0.30
CA TRP A 237 -0.74 -15.45 -0.46
C TRP A 237 -0.50 -16.97 -0.50
N TRP A 238 -0.78 -17.67 0.60
CA TRP A 238 -0.55 -19.11 0.68
C TRP A 238 -1.52 -19.87 -0.21
N ASP A 239 -2.77 -19.42 -0.27
CA ASP A 239 -3.78 -19.95 -1.17
C ASP A 239 -3.44 -19.66 -2.64
N LEU A 240 -3.05 -18.41 -2.96
CA LEU A 240 -2.61 -18.02 -4.32
C LEU A 240 -1.45 -18.89 -4.83
N THR A 241 -0.60 -19.37 -3.91
CA THR A 241 0.65 -20.09 -4.22
C THR A 241 0.62 -21.58 -3.93
N ASP A 242 -0.55 -22.16 -3.60
CA ASP A 242 -0.68 -23.56 -3.23
C ASP A 242 -0.65 -24.54 -4.42
N GLY A 243 -0.81 -24.01 -5.64
CA GLY A 243 -0.89 -24.77 -6.89
C GLY A 243 -2.27 -24.76 -7.56
N SER A 244 -3.28 -24.19 -6.90
CA SER A 244 -4.64 -23.99 -7.39
C SER A 244 -5.12 -22.56 -7.12
N LEU A 245 -6.05 -22.09 -7.95
CA LEU A 245 -6.84 -20.89 -7.71
C LEU A 245 -8.28 -21.29 -7.41
N ASP A 246 -8.95 -20.53 -6.55
CA ASP A 246 -10.38 -20.67 -6.30
C ASP A 246 -11.21 -20.23 -7.51
N ALA A 247 -10.72 -19.21 -8.23
CA ALA A 247 -11.30 -18.74 -9.47
C ALA A 247 -10.24 -18.33 -10.50
N ALA A 248 -10.59 -18.45 -11.78
CA ALA A 248 -9.71 -18.05 -12.87
C ALA A 248 -9.68 -16.52 -13.05
N ILE A 249 -8.51 -15.97 -13.33
CA ILE A 249 -8.32 -14.53 -13.56
C ILE A 249 -8.71 -14.22 -15.02
N THR A 250 -9.99 -13.90 -15.24
CA THR A 250 -10.56 -13.77 -16.59
C THR A 250 -11.06 -12.37 -16.92
N VAL A 251 -10.84 -11.40 -16.04
CA VAL A 251 -11.39 -10.04 -16.16
C VAL A 251 -10.25 -9.04 -16.34
N ASP A 252 -10.46 -8.04 -17.20
CA ASP A 252 -9.52 -6.95 -17.41
C ASP A 252 -9.66 -5.82 -16.41
N GLU A 253 -8.75 -4.83 -16.47
CA GLU A 253 -8.75 -3.67 -15.57
C GLU A 253 -10.06 -2.86 -15.59
N ASN A 254 -10.89 -3.01 -16.63
CA ASN A 254 -12.16 -2.32 -16.79
C ASN A 254 -13.37 -3.18 -16.36
N GLY A 255 -13.14 -4.36 -15.81
CA GLY A 255 -14.23 -5.29 -15.44
C GLY A 255 -14.79 -6.07 -16.63
N VAL A 256 -14.11 -6.09 -17.79
CA VAL A 256 -14.57 -6.83 -18.97
C VAL A 256 -14.11 -8.28 -18.89
N LEU A 257 -15.07 -9.21 -18.96
CA LEU A 257 -14.78 -10.64 -19.06
C LEU A 257 -14.13 -10.98 -20.40
N LEU A 258 -12.95 -11.59 -20.32
CA LEU A 258 -12.17 -12.12 -21.43
C LEU A 258 -12.39 -13.64 -21.58
N GLY A 259 -12.01 -14.17 -22.74
CA GLY A 259 -12.02 -15.61 -23.00
C GLY A 259 -10.75 -16.29 -22.51
N LEU A 260 -10.38 -17.38 -23.20
CA LEU A 260 -9.06 -17.99 -23.06
C LEU A 260 -8.02 -17.06 -23.68
N GLU A 261 -7.15 -16.51 -22.83
CA GLU A 261 -6.09 -15.60 -23.21
C GLU A 261 -4.75 -16.14 -22.72
N ALA A 262 -3.73 -16.00 -23.57
CA ALA A 262 -2.35 -16.31 -23.19
C ALA A 262 -1.79 -15.15 -22.36
N VAL A 263 -1.05 -15.48 -21.29
CA VAL A 263 -0.47 -14.48 -20.38
C VAL A 263 1.02 -14.77 -20.17
N PHE A 264 1.89 -13.77 -20.31
CA PHE A 264 3.32 -13.94 -20.02
C PHE A 264 3.55 -14.08 -18.52
N THR A 265 4.39 -15.05 -18.12
CA THR A 265 4.68 -15.29 -16.70
C THR A 265 6.16 -15.63 -16.48
N ASN A 266 6.67 -16.72 -17.07
CA ASN A 266 7.90 -17.38 -16.60
C ASN A 266 7.89 -17.67 -15.08
N THR A 267 6.71 -17.78 -14.49
CA THR A 267 6.52 -17.94 -13.04
C THR A 267 5.73 -19.23 -12.78
N THR A 268 6.20 -20.02 -11.82
CA THR A 268 5.49 -21.20 -11.33
C THR A 268 4.30 -20.79 -10.46
N ALA A 269 3.40 -21.72 -10.15
CA ALA A 269 2.29 -21.44 -9.21
C ALA A 269 2.79 -21.00 -7.83
N THR A 270 4.01 -21.35 -7.42
CA THR A 270 4.59 -20.94 -6.13
C THR A 270 5.31 -19.59 -6.19
N GLY A 271 5.10 -18.78 -7.24
CA GLY A 271 5.68 -17.45 -7.37
C GLY A 271 7.18 -17.37 -7.72
N VAL A 272 7.86 -18.50 -7.95
CA VAL A 272 9.29 -18.54 -8.34
C VAL A 272 9.47 -18.73 -9.86
N PRO A 273 10.63 -18.37 -10.45
CA PRO A 273 10.86 -18.53 -11.87
C PRO A 273 10.77 -20.00 -12.31
N VAL A 274 10.10 -20.26 -13.43
CA VAL A 274 10.12 -21.58 -14.09
C VAL A 274 11.51 -21.86 -14.67
N SER A 275 12.11 -20.83 -15.25
CA SER A 275 13.41 -20.88 -15.92
C SER A 275 14.16 -19.57 -15.72
N VAL A 276 15.47 -19.67 -15.59
CA VAL A 276 16.38 -18.50 -15.58
C VAL A 276 16.82 -18.09 -16.98
N ASP A 277 16.36 -18.79 -18.02
CA ASP A 277 16.69 -18.51 -19.42
C ASP A 277 15.45 -18.12 -20.25
N ASP A 278 14.26 -18.61 -19.88
CA ASP A 278 13.01 -18.45 -20.66
C ASP A 278 12.23 -17.17 -20.31
N HIS A 279 12.91 -16.03 -20.30
CA HIS A 279 12.35 -14.71 -19.94
C HIS A 279 12.65 -13.64 -20.98
N CYS A 280 12.83 -14.03 -22.25
CA CYS A 280 13.02 -13.10 -23.37
C CYS A 280 14.15 -12.07 -23.16
N GLU A 281 15.30 -12.52 -22.65
CA GLU A 281 16.48 -11.68 -22.35
C GLU A 281 16.12 -10.53 -21.38
N GLY A 282 15.47 -10.87 -20.27
CA GLY A 282 15.01 -9.87 -19.29
C GLY A 282 13.84 -9.04 -19.82
N TRP A 283 12.97 -9.66 -20.61
CA TRP A 283 11.82 -9.03 -21.27
C TRP A 283 12.21 -7.89 -22.20
N THR A 284 13.33 -8.04 -22.93
CA THR A 284 13.84 -7.04 -23.88
C THR A 284 13.85 -7.50 -25.34
N SER A 285 13.42 -8.74 -25.59
CA SER A 285 13.61 -9.39 -26.89
C SER A 285 12.30 -9.96 -27.44
N VAL A 286 12.15 -9.88 -28.75
CA VAL A 286 11.12 -10.62 -29.52
C VAL A 286 11.74 -11.67 -30.45
N SER A 287 13.06 -11.84 -30.36
CA SER A 287 13.84 -12.59 -31.34
C SER A 287 13.77 -14.09 -31.09
N ALA A 288 13.66 -14.88 -32.16
CA ALA A 288 13.92 -16.32 -32.10
C ALA A 288 15.44 -16.59 -32.05
N PRO A 289 15.91 -17.65 -31.37
CA PRO A 289 15.14 -18.78 -30.82
C PRO A 289 14.66 -18.57 -29.37
N ASN A 290 14.72 -17.36 -28.81
CA ASN A 290 14.31 -17.13 -27.42
C ASN A 290 12.83 -17.45 -27.22
N VAL A 291 12.54 -18.13 -26.12
CA VAL A 291 11.20 -18.55 -25.71
C VAL A 291 10.89 -18.01 -24.32
N THR A 292 9.62 -18.10 -23.95
CA THR A 292 9.17 -17.83 -22.59
C THR A 292 7.99 -18.71 -22.22
N ARG A 293 7.63 -18.72 -20.92
CA ARG A 293 6.48 -19.46 -20.40
C ARG A 293 5.25 -18.58 -20.33
N PHE A 294 4.12 -19.22 -20.57
CA PHE A 294 2.81 -18.61 -20.57
C PHE A 294 1.88 -19.37 -19.64
N GLY A 295 0.98 -18.61 -19.04
CA GLY A 295 -0.23 -19.09 -18.40
C GLY A 295 -1.46 -18.92 -19.29
N TRP A 296 -2.59 -19.46 -18.82
CA TRP A 296 -3.90 -19.34 -19.45
C TRP A 296 -4.91 -18.74 -18.49
N SER A 297 -5.53 -17.61 -18.86
CA SER A 297 -6.44 -16.83 -18.00
C SER A 297 -7.63 -17.60 -17.46
N THR A 298 -8.05 -18.68 -18.14
CA THR A 298 -9.24 -19.48 -17.79
C THR A 298 -8.93 -20.70 -16.94
N GLU A 299 -7.65 -21.03 -16.72
CA GLU A 299 -7.26 -22.18 -15.94
C GLU A 299 -7.14 -21.81 -14.46
N THR A 300 -7.38 -22.79 -13.59
CA THR A 300 -7.24 -22.64 -12.13
C THR A 300 -6.24 -23.61 -11.53
N ASP A 301 -5.72 -24.57 -12.30
CA ASP A 301 -4.57 -25.36 -11.87
C ASP A 301 -3.27 -24.66 -12.27
N THR A 302 -2.12 -25.29 -12.01
CA THR A 302 -0.79 -24.74 -12.35
C THR A 302 -0.64 -24.18 -13.78
N ALA A 303 -1.48 -24.59 -14.75
CA ALA A 303 -1.47 -24.05 -16.10
C ALA A 303 -1.94 -22.58 -16.19
N TRP A 304 -2.57 -22.04 -15.14
CA TRP A 304 -2.95 -20.62 -15.06
C TRP A 304 -1.73 -19.71 -15.21
N THR A 305 -0.56 -20.16 -14.74
CA THR A 305 0.72 -19.45 -14.84
C THR A 305 1.78 -20.21 -15.64
N ASP A 306 1.80 -21.54 -15.63
CA ASP A 306 2.84 -22.32 -16.32
C ASP A 306 2.26 -23.42 -17.23
N GLY A 307 1.40 -23.00 -18.17
CA GLY A 307 0.66 -23.89 -19.06
C GLY A 307 1.32 -24.18 -20.40
N ALA A 308 2.19 -23.30 -20.89
CA ALA A 308 2.80 -23.45 -22.22
C ALA A 308 4.16 -22.74 -22.35
N THR A 309 4.85 -23.04 -23.45
CA THR A 309 6.06 -22.33 -23.90
C THR A 309 5.79 -21.76 -25.29
N ALA A 310 6.14 -20.49 -25.52
CA ALA A 310 6.03 -19.89 -26.84
C ALA A 310 7.22 -18.96 -27.17
N PRO A 311 7.45 -18.63 -28.45
CA PRO A 311 8.47 -17.68 -28.85
C PRO A 311 8.20 -16.28 -28.30
N CYS A 312 9.27 -15.53 -28.02
CA CYS A 312 9.17 -14.16 -27.50
C CYS A 312 8.46 -13.16 -28.43
N GLY A 313 8.32 -13.48 -29.72
CA GLY A 313 7.54 -12.66 -30.67
C GLY A 313 6.02 -12.90 -30.63
N SER A 314 5.54 -13.85 -29.81
CA SER A 314 4.11 -14.10 -29.63
C SER A 314 3.46 -12.93 -28.90
N GLU A 315 2.15 -12.73 -29.11
CA GLU A 315 1.37 -11.74 -28.38
C GLU A 315 0.64 -12.39 -27.20
N ALA A 316 0.74 -11.77 -26.02
CA ALA A 316 0.04 -12.18 -24.81
C ALA A 316 -0.19 -11.01 -23.87
N ARG A 317 -1.05 -11.22 -22.88
CA ARG A 317 -1.39 -10.24 -21.85
C ARG A 317 -0.44 -10.35 -20.65
N LEU A 318 -0.66 -9.51 -19.65
CA LEU A 318 0.00 -9.58 -18.34
C LEU A 318 -1.05 -9.82 -17.26
N TYR A 319 -0.74 -10.65 -16.26
CA TYR A 319 -1.45 -10.59 -15.00
C TYR A 319 -0.86 -9.45 -14.16
N CYS A 320 -1.72 -8.62 -13.59
CA CYS A 320 -1.35 -7.48 -12.78
C CYS A 320 -1.99 -7.63 -11.40
N PHE A 321 -1.17 -7.56 -10.36
CA PHE A 321 -1.56 -7.72 -8.96
C PHE A 321 -1.27 -6.43 -8.21
N GLU A 322 -2.22 -5.95 -7.42
CA GLU A 322 -2.04 -4.86 -6.46
C GLU A 322 -1.10 -5.28 -5.32
N GLN A 323 -0.24 -4.37 -4.83
CA GLN A 323 0.86 -4.70 -3.89
C GLN A 323 0.97 -3.79 -2.67
N ASP A 324 -0.02 -2.94 -2.40
CA ASP A 324 0.05 -1.96 -1.31
C ASP A 324 -0.87 -2.30 -0.14
#